data_AF-A0A1B6ASV2-F1
#
_entry.id   AF-A0A1B6ASV2-F1
#
_cell.length_a   1.000
_cell.length_b   1.000
_cell.length_c   1.000
_cell.angle_alpha   90.00
_cell.angle_beta   90.00
_cell.angle_gamma   90.00
#
_symmetry.space_group_name_H-M   'P 1'
#
loop_
_entity.id
_entity.type
_entity.pdbx_description
1 polymer ?
#
loop_
_entity_poly.entity_id
_entity_poly.type
_entity_poly.pdbx_seq_one_letter_code
_entity_poly.pdbx_strand_id
1 'polypeptide(L)'
;MQPGGGSCETALLDDTDELAPLICLPRGTGVRAALERGCAQAGFRPRVAFEAAAPHVLSQLAARGLGIAVLPAGEDESPLDGQLRTLRIGPPEMRARIALAWQARGPSSPAARVLLDRLREAIPKPPDSYASSVPGHRRAQMRMAAR
;
A
#
# COMPACT_ATOMS: atom_id res chain seq x y z
N MET A 1 -18.72 7.03 -28.08
CA MET A 1 -18.29 8.44 -27.98
C MET A 1 -19.47 9.30 -27.58
N GLN A 2 -19.64 9.52 -26.27
CA GLN A 2 -20.15 10.74 -25.64
C GLN A 2 -19.62 10.77 -24.20
N PRO A 3 -19.40 11.96 -23.61
CA PRO A 3 -18.57 12.14 -22.43
C PRO A 3 -19.43 12.21 -21.17
N GLY A 4 -19.28 11.23 -20.28
CA GLY A 4 -19.88 11.27 -18.94
C GLY A 4 -18.99 12.08 -18.00
N GLY A 5 -19.30 13.37 -17.87
CA GLY A 5 -18.77 14.23 -16.81
C GLY A 5 -19.23 13.72 -15.45
N GLY A 6 -18.44 12.85 -14.84
CA GLY A 6 -18.58 12.50 -13.44
C GLY A 6 -18.03 13.65 -12.60
N SER A 7 -18.89 14.59 -12.23
CA SER A 7 -18.61 15.54 -11.16
C SER A 7 -18.05 14.75 -9.98
N CYS A 8 -16.79 15.05 -9.65
CA CYS A 8 -16.16 14.60 -8.43
C CYS A 8 -16.88 15.32 -7.29
N GLU A 9 -18.00 14.76 -6.85
CA GLU A 9 -18.64 15.13 -5.60
C GLU A 9 -17.67 14.72 -4.50
N THR A 10 -16.77 15.66 -4.25
CA THR A 10 -15.93 15.72 -3.07
C THR A 10 -16.95 15.81 -1.94
N ALA A 11 -17.21 14.69 -1.29
CA ALA A 11 -17.88 14.70 -0.01
C ALA A 11 -17.01 15.58 0.87
N LEU A 12 -17.42 16.83 1.00
CA LEU A 12 -16.98 17.74 2.04
C LEU A 12 -17.13 16.92 3.31
N LEU A 13 -15.98 16.57 3.89
CA LEU A 13 -15.91 16.23 5.29
C LEU A 13 -16.52 17.44 5.99
N ASP A 14 -17.74 17.25 6.47
CA ASP A 14 -18.55 18.22 7.16
C ASP A 14 -17.71 18.91 8.25
N ASP A 15 -18.00 20.18 8.51
CA ASP A 15 -17.32 21.11 9.42
C ASP A 15 -17.40 20.67 10.90
N THR A 16 -16.91 19.48 11.22
CA THR A 16 -16.67 19.00 12.58
C THR A 16 -15.21 18.56 12.69
N ASP A 17 -14.52 19.24 13.60
CA ASP A 17 -13.10 19.18 13.93
C ASP A 17 -12.61 17.80 14.46
N GLU A 18 -13.30 16.70 14.15
CA GLU A 18 -12.89 15.34 14.47
C GLU A 18 -12.84 14.47 13.21
N LEU A 19 -11.64 14.26 12.68
CA LEU A 19 -11.37 13.24 11.65
C LEU A 19 -11.99 11.89 12.09
N ALA A 20 -12.80 11.30 11.21
CA ALA A 20 -13.43 10.01 11.47
C ALA A 20 -12.37 8.95 11.88
N PRO A 21 -12.70 8.07 12.84
CA PRO A 21 -11.76 7.06 13.32
C PRO A 21 -11.35 6.11 12.20
N LEU A 22 -10.05 5.82 12.10
CA LEU A 22 -9.52 4.91 11.09
C LEU A 22 -9.47 3.48 11.63
N ILE A 23 -9.67 2.54 10.69
CA ILE A 23 -9.50 1.10 10.86
C ILE A 23 -8.35 0.69 9.93
N CYS A 24 -7.28 0.10 10.46
CA CYS A 24 -6.07 -0.14 9.68
C CYS A 24 -5.36 -1.45 10.06
N LEU A 25 -4.40 -1.86 9.23
CA LEU A 25 -3.47 -2.91 9.60
C LEU A 25 -2.63 -2.51 10.83
N PRO A 26 -2.16 -3.49 11.61
CA PRO A 26 -1.35 -3.22 12.79
C PRO A 26 -0.05 -2.49 12.47
N ARG A 27 0.52 -1.86 13.50
CA ARG A 27 1.90 -1.34 13.45
C ARG A 27 2.87 -2.46 13.09
N GLY A 28 3.96 -2.10 12.41
CA GLY A 28 4.93 -3.04 11.86
C GLY A 28 4.63 -3.48 10.43
N THR A 29 3.43 -3.21 9.91
CA THR A 29 3.10 -3.41 8.49
C THR A 29 3.57 -2.23 7.63
N GLY A 30 3.93 -2.51 6.37
CA GLY A 30 4.31 -1.47 5.41
C GLY A 30 3.20 -0.47 5.12
N VAL A 31 1.94 -0.91 5.18
CA VAL A 31 0.73 -0.09 4.97
C VAL A 31 0.54 0.89 6.10
N ARG A 32 0.56 0.42 7.36
CA ARG A 32 0.45 1.31 8.51
C ARG A 32 1.57 2.34 8.56
N ALA A 33 2.80 1.92 8.24
CA ALA A 33 3.92 2.84 8.17
C ALA A 33 3.78 3.87 7.03
N ALA A 34 3.21 3.49 5.88
CA ALA A 34 2.93 4.41 4.78
C ALA A 34 1.85 5.43 5.15
N LEU A 35 0.77 4.98 5.80
CA LEU A 35 -0.30 5.83 6.31
C LEU A 35 0.25 6.87 7.29
N GLU A 36 0.97 6.43 8.32
CA GLU A 36 1.52 7.33 9.34
C GLU A 36 2.49 8.36 8.73
N ARG A 37 3.33 7.97 7.77
CA ARG A 37 4.21 8.89 7.04
C ARG A 37 3.43 9.90 6.19
N GLY A 38 2.41 9.44 5.47
CA GLY A 38 1.60 10.30 4.62
C GLY A 38 0.82 11.33 5.43
N CYS A 39 0.16 10.91 6.52
CA CYS A 39 -0.50 11.82 7.45
C CYS A 39 0.49 12.82 8.07
N ALA A 40 1.68 12.36 8.46
CA ALA A 40 2.72 13.24 9.00
C ALA A 40 3.14 14.33 8.01
N GLN A 41 3.29 13.98 6.73
CA GLN A 41 3.62 14.94 5.68
C GLN A 41 2.50 15.95 5.44
N ALA A 42 1.25 15.54 5.65
CA ALA A 42 0.09 16.41 5.63
C ALA A 42 -0.13 17.19 6.95
N GLY A 43 0.76 17.04 7.94
CA GLY A 43 0.73 17.81 9.18
C GLY A 43 -0.17 17.25 10.28
N PHE A 44 -0.67 16.02 10.16
CA PHE A 44 -1.55 15.42 11.18
C PHE A 44 -1.15 13.99 11.56
N ARG A 45 -1.77 13.46 12.62
CA ARG A 45 -1.61 12.07 13.07
C ARG A 45 -2.94 11.33 12.91
N PRO A 46 -2.95 10.11 12.32
CA PRO A 46 -4.17 9.35 12.17
C PRO A 46 -4.64 8.83 13.54
N ARG A 47 -5.91 9.07 13.87
CA ARG A 47 -6.58 8.41 15.00
C ARG A 47 -7.06 7.04 14.55
N VAL A 48 -6.36 5.98 14.97
CA VAL A 48 -6.76 4.60 14.67
C VAL A 48 -7.51 4.02 15.86
N ALA A 49 -8.78 3.66 15.65
CA ALA A 49 -9.64 3.08 16.68
C ALA A 49 -9.58 1.55 16.69
N PHE A 50 -9.38 0.92 15.52
CA PHE A 50 -9.35 -0.53 15.38
C PHE A 50 -8.20 -0.99 14.50
N GLU A 51 -7.62 -2.14 14.86
CA GLU A 51 -6.59 -2.83 14.10
C GLU A 51 -6.96 -4.29 13.88
N ALA A 52 -6.73 -4.80 12.67
CA ALA A 52 -6.86 -6.22 12.35
C ALA A 52 -5.82 -6.62 11.31
N ALA A 53 -5.23 -7.81 11.45
CA ALA A 53 -4.18 -8.28 10.54
C ALA A 53 -4.70 -8.74 9.17
N ALA A 54 -5.99 -9.06 9.08
CA ALA A 54 -6.62 -9.54 7.87
C ALA A 54 -7.45 -8.42 7.22
N PRO A 55 -7.18 -8.02 5.97
CA PRO A 55 -7.84 -6.86 5.39
C PRO A 55 -9.35 -6.98 5.21
N HIS A 56 -9.87 -8.18 4.92
CA HIS A 56 -11.31 -8.41 4.84
C HIS A 56 -12.03 -8.10 6.17
N VAL A 57 -11.35 -8.26 7.32
CA VAL A 57 -11.90 -7.89 8.63
C VAL A 57 -12.00 -6.37 8.75
N LEU A 58 -11.03 -5.61 8.22
CA LEU A 58 -11.10 -4.15 8.21
C LEU A 58 -12.33 -3.67 7.43
N SER A 59 -12.59 -4.24 6.25
CA SER A 59 -13.78 -3.95 5.45
C SER A 59 -15.06 -4.29 6.20
N GLN A 60 -15.11 -5.45 6.86
CA GLN A 60 -16.27 -5.85 7.67
C GLN A 60 -16.56 -4.92 8.84
N LEU A 61 -15.54 -4.34 9.46
CA LEU A 61 -15.69 -3.34 10.53
C LEU A 61 -16.18 -2.00 9.97
N ALA A 62 -15.64 -1.56 8.83
CA ALA A 62 -16.09 -0.35 8.16
C ALA A 62 -17.56 -0.45 7.70
N ALA A 63 -17.98 -1.59 7.15
CA ALA A 63 -19.37 -1.79 6.71
C ALA A 63 -20.37 -1.80 7.87
N ARG A 64 -19.89 -2.07 9.10
CA ARG A 64 -20.66 -1.95 10.34
C ARG A 64 -20.67 -0.52 10.91
N GLY A 65 -20.09 0.45 10.22
CA GLY A 65 -20.06 1.86 10.64
C GLY A 65 -19.04 2.17 11.74
N LEU A 66 -18.03 1.31 11.96
CA LEU A 66 -17.05 1.51 13.02
C LEU A 66 -15.90 2.47 12.66
N GLY A 67 -15.89 2.99 11.43
CA GLY A 67 -14.88 3.92 10.95
C GLY A 67 -14.52 3.73 9.48
N ILE A 68 -13.42 4.36 9.06
CA ILE A 68 -12.91 4.30 7.68
C ILE A 68 -11.78 3.27 7.59
N ALA A 69 -11.94 2.26 6.73
CA ALA A 69 -10.89 1.27 6.48
C ALA A 69 -9.83 1.80 5.50
N VAL A 70 -8.56 1.65 5.87
CA VAL A 70 -7.41 1.90 4.98
C VAL A 70 -6.87 0.57 4.47
N LEU A 71 -7.00 0.33 3.16
CA LEU A 71 -6.67 -0.93 2.49
C LEU A 71 -5.58 -0.72 1.42
N PRO A 72 -4.72 -1.73 1.16
CA PRO A 72 -3.89 -1.80 -0.04
C PRO A 72 -4.73 -1.72 -1.32
N ALA A 73 -4.18 -1.11 -2.37
CA ALA A 73 -4.81 -1.10 -3.68
C ALA A 73 -4.94 -2.54 -4.24
N GLY A 74 -6.09 -2.87 -4.83
CA GLY A 74 -6.38 -4.19 -5.39
C GLY A 74 -7.10 -5.15 -4.43
N GLU A 75 -7.39 -4.73 -3.20
CA GLU A 75 -8.26 -5.48 -2.28
C GLU A 75 -9.74 -5.08 -2.38
N ASP A 76 -10.14 -4.52 -3.52
CA ASP A 76 -11.53 -4.13 -3.81
C ASP A 76 -12.52 -5.31 -3.83
N GLU A 77 -12.04 -6.55 -3.68
CA GLU A 77 -12.88 -7.74 -3.50
C GLU A 77 -13.38 -7.88 -2.05
N SER A 78 -14.00 -6.83 -1.52
CA SER A 78 -14.83 -6.99 -0.33
C SER A 78 -16.16 -7.61 -0.76
N PRO A 79 -16.52 -8.83 -0.32
CA PRO A 79 -17.77 -9.51 -0.68
C PRO A 79 -19.01 -8.87 -0.02
N LEU A 80 -18.96 -7.58 0.28
CA LEU A 80 -19.99 -6.83 1.01
C LEU A 80 -20.99 -6.14 0.07
N ASP A 81 -21.13 -6.62 -1.17
CA ASP A 81 -22.20 -6.27 -2.12
C ASP A 81 -22.57 -4.78 -2.18
N GLY A 82 -21.57 -3.90 -2.30
CA GLY A 82 -21.78 -2.45 -2.44
C GLY A 82 -22.10 -1.69 -1.15
N GLN A 83 -21.99 -2.32 0.04
CA GLN A 83 -22.12 -1.63 1.34
C GLN A 83 -20.99 -0.62 1.59
N LEU A 84 -19.88 -0.71 0.84
CA LEU A 84 -18.73 0.18 0.97
C LEU A 84 -18.44 0.89 -0.35
N ARG A 85 -18.13 2.17 -0.24
CA ARG A 85 -17.56 2.97 -1.33
C ARG A 85 -16.06 3.09 -1.14
N THR A 86 -15.28 2.56 -2.08
CA THR A 86 -13.82 2.76 -2.07
C THR A 86 -13.45 4.13 -2.62
N LEU A 87 -12.59 4.84 -1.90
CA LEU A 87 -11.96 6.09 -2.36
C LEU A 87 -10.46 5.90 -2.45
N ARG A 88 -9.84 6.47 -3.50
CA ARG A 88 -8.38 6.56 -3.57
C ARG A 88 -7.90 7.65 -2.63
N ILE A 89 -6.87 7.33 -1.85
CA ILE A 89 -6.19 8.32 -1.01
C ILE A 89 -5.48 9.33 -1.92
N GLY A 90 -5.76 10.61 -1.71
CA GLY A 90 -5.15 11.72 -2.44
C GLY A 90 -3.65 11.89 -2.14
N PRO A 91 -2.99 12.87 -2.77
CA PRO A 91 -1.57 13.15 -2.54
C PRO A 91 -1.29 13.55 -1.06
N PRO A 92 -0.10 13.20 -0.50
CA PRO A 92 0.99 12.48 -1.15
C PRO A 92 0.67 10.99 -1.34
N GLU A 93 1.15 10.42 -2.44
CA GLU A 93 0.89 9.03 -2.76
C GLU A 93 1.49 8.08 -1.71
N MET A 94 0.64 7.32 -1.02
CA MET A 94 1.06 6.39 0.03
C MET A 94 1.37 5.03 -0.56
N ARG A 95 2.64 4.59 -0.44
CA ARG A 95 3.09 3.29 -0.97
C ARG A 95 3.64 2.40 0.14
N ALA A 96 3.03 1.23 0.29
CA ALA A 96 3.60 0.11 1.03
C ALA A 96 4.49 -0.72 0.10
N ARG A 97 5.57 -1.30 0.65
CA ARG A 97 6.51 -2.13 -0.13
C ARG A 97 6.65 -3.50 0.50
N ILE A 98 6.61 -4.51 -0.34
CA ILE A 98 6.98 -5.88 0.02
C ILE A 98 8.38 -6.13 -0.52
N ALA A 99 9.25 -6.69 0.32
CA ALA A 99 10.63 -6.99 -0.04
C ALA A 99 11.00 -8.37 0.48
N LEU A 100 11.88 -9.03 -0.27
CA LEU A 100 12.56 -10.23 0.16
C LEU A 100 13.94 -9.83 0.69
N ALA A 101 14.28 -10.31 1.88
CA ALA A 101 15.55 -10.00 2.52
C ALA A 101 16.33 -11.30 2.79
N TRP A 102 17.64 -11.24 2.56
CA TRP A 102 18.59 -12.32 2.85
C TRP A 102 19.94 -11.71 3.26
N GLN A 103 20.82 -12.52 3.82
CA GLN A 103 22.17 -12.07 4.19
C GLN A 103 22.93 -11.56 2.96
N ALA A 104 23.81 -10.56 3.13
CA ALA A 104 24.53 -9.97 2.00
C ALA A 104 25.36 -10.97 1.16
N ARG A 105 25.72 -12.13 1.74
CA ARG A 105 26.41 -13.23 1.05
C ARG A 105 25.50 -14.05 0.11
N GLY A 106 24.21 -13.74 0.06
CA GLY A 106 23.21 -14.41 -0.77
C GLY A 106 22.32 -15.40 0.00
N PRO A 107 21.25 -15.91 -0.65
CA PRO A 107 20.44 -17.01 -0.13
C PRO A 107 21.32 -18.26 0.05
N SER A 108 21.41 -18.73 1.30
CA SER A 108 22.32 -19.81 1.68
C SER A 108 21.83 -21.19 1.28
N SER A 109 20.51 -21.40 1.09
CA SER A 109 19.93 -22.71 0.78
C SER A 109 19.58 -22.88 -0.70
N PRO A 110 19.69 -24.10 -1.27
CA PRO A 110 19.20 -24.42 -2.60
C PRO A 110 17.71 -24.09 -2.79
N ALA A 111 16.89 -24.37 -1.77
CA ALA A 111 15.46 -24.05 -1.80
C ALA A 111 15.18 -22.54 -1.95
N ALA A 112 15.94 -21.69 -1.24
CA ALA A 112 15.79 -20.24 -1.36
C ALA A 112 16.16 -19.73 -2.76
N ARG A 113 17.14 -20.34 -3.44
CA ARG A 113 17.49 -19.99 -4.82
C ARG A 113 16.38 -20.34 -5.79
N VAL A 114 15.87 -21.57 -5.72
CA VAL A 114 14.75 -22.01 -6.56
C VAL A 114 13.52 -21.13 -6.34
N LEU A 115 13.19 -20.81 -5.09
CA LEU A 115 12.09 -19.89 -4.77
C LEU A 115 12.30 -18.52 -5.43
N LEU A 116 13.50 -17.94 -5.32
CA LEU A 116 13.80 -16.63 -5.92
C LEU A 116 13.69 -16.66 -7.44
N ASP A 117 14.12 -17.74 -8.10
CA ASP A 117 13.98 -17.89 -9.54
C ASP A 117 12.51 -17.97 -9.94
N ARG A 118 11.70 -18.76 -9.20
CA ARG A 118 10.24 -18.81 -9.42
C ARG A 118 9.55 -17.47 -9.20
N LEU A 119 9.94 -16.73 -8.16
CA LEU A 119 9.36 -15.41 -7.89
C LEU A 119 9.72 -14.38 -8.96
N ARG A 120 10.91 -14.46 -9.56
CA ARG A 120 11.30 -13.58 -10.69
C ARG A 120 10.51 -13.87 -11.97
N GLU A 121 10.13 -15.12 -12.20
CA GLU A 121 9.27 -15.52 -13.32
C GLU A 121 7.82 -15.11 -13.08
N ALA A 122 7.31 -15.33 -11.87
CA ALA A 122 5.89 -15.16 -11.54
C ALA A 122 5.51 -13.69 -11.24
N ILE A 123 6.43 -12.90 -10.68
CA ILE A 123 6.14 -11.52 -10.27
C ILE A 123 6.66 -10.56 -11.34
N PRO A 124 5.79 -9.76 -11.99
CA PRO A 124 6.21 -8.80 -12.98
C PRO A 124 7.18 -7.79 -12.38
N LYS A 125 8.19 -7.39 -13.16
CA LYS A 125 9.18 -6.40 -12.74
C LYS A 125 8.46 -5.11 -12.31
N PRO A 126 8.72 -4.59 -11.10
CA PRO A 126 8.12 -3.33 -10.69
C PRO A 126 8.62 -2.19 -11.61
N PRO A 127 7.80 -1.17 -11.88
CA PRO A 127 8.21 -0.06 -12.72
C PRO A 127 9.43 0.68 -12.14
N ASP A 128 10.21 1.33 -13.00
CA ASP A 128 11.52 1.90 -12.63
C ASP A 128 11.44 2.99 -11.54
N SER A 129 10.27 3.58 -11.34
CA SER A 129 9.98 4.51 -10.22
C SER A 129 10.21 3.90 -8.83
N TYR A 130 10.27 2.57 -8.71
CA TYR A 130 10.53 1.87 -7.45
C TYR A 130 12.03 1.75 -7.09
N ALA A 131 12.96 1.90 -8.04
CA ALA A 131 14.38 1.62 -7.83
C ALA A 131 15.15 2.73 -7.09
N SER A 132 14.65 3.96 -7.06
CA SER A 132 15.36 5.13 -6.51
C SER A 132 15.27 5.28 -4.98
N SER A 133 14.44 4.47 -4.31
CA SER A 133 14.05 4.67 -2.90
C SER A 133 14.48 3.53 -1.97
N VAL A 134 15.43 2.67 -2.39
CA VAL A 134 16.00 1.59 -1.56
C VAL A 134 17.38 2.01 -1.05
N PRO A 135 17.56 2.28 0.26
CA PRO A 135 18.90 2.43 0.83
C PRO A 135 19.65 1.09 0.68
N GLY A 136 20.76 1.09 -0.06
CA GLY A 136 21.66 -0.07 -0.16
C GLY A 136 21.59 -0.91 -1.43
N HIS A 137 20.89 -0.48 -2.49
CA HIS A 137 21.07 -1.16 -3.80
C HIS A 137 22.44 -0.78 -4.38
N ARG A 138 23.42 -1.69 -4.32
CA ARG A 138 24.60 -1.55 -5.19
C ARG A 138 24.15 -1.86 -6.61
N ARG A 139 23.91 -0.81 -7.41
CA ARG A 139 23.76 -0.91 -8.86
C ARG A 139 25.12 -1.35 -9.42
N ALA A 140 25.29 -2.65 -9.69
CA ALA A 140 26.41 -3.10 -10.51
C ALA A 140 26.19 -2.53 -11.92
N GLN A 141 26.88 -1.43 -12.24
CA GLN A 141 26.92 -0.90 -13.59
C GLN A 141 27.76 -1.84 -14.45
N MET A 142 27.14 -2.49 -15.42
CA MET A 142 27.82 -3.28 -16.44
C MET A 142 28.29 -2.31 -17.54
N ARG A 143 29.61 -2.20 -17.71
CA ARG A 143 30.21 -1.44 -18.83
C ARG A 143 30.15 -2.29 -20.09
N MET A 144 29.71 -1.71 -21.20
CA MET A 144 29.87 -2.28 -22.53
C MET A 144 31.16 -1.69 -23.13
N ALA A 145 32.12 -2.54 -23.47
CA ALA A 145 33.27 -2.17 -24.29
C ALA A 145 32.96 -2.59 -25.73
N ALA A 146 33.08 -1.65 -26.67
CA ALA A 146 33.04 -1.93 -28.10
C ALA A 146 34.42 -1.60 -28.69
N ARG A 147 34.81 -2.35 -29.73
CA ARG A 147 35.69 -1.86 -30.78
C ARG A 147 34.82 -1.47 -31.97
#